data_AF-A0A960FND9-F1
#
_entry.id   AF-A0A960FND9-F1
#
_cell.length_a   1.000
_cell.length_b   1.000
_cell.length_c   1.000
_cell.angle_alpha   90.00
_cell.angle_beta   90.00
_cell.angle_gamma   90.00
#
_symmetry.space_group_name_H-M   'P 1'
#
loop_
_entity.id
_entity.type
_entity.pdbx_description
1 polymer ?
#
loop_
_entity_poly.entity_id
_entity_poly.type
_entity_poly.pdbx_seq_one_letter_code
_entity_poly.pdbx_strand_id
1 'polypeptide(L)'
;MTDTTRLKPYAPLLAIAVAGLALRIFVTFVMHPMCPFELSDVANLDSARQYIVDAGQYGDECFYLRGDALAIYLQGILTSEGNAFGNPFSEIWGQESTILAGKPPVMTLVIAGMNLVGAGDPDAVRLVSALAGAATVFVIGLVAWRMVGRRAGLIAAAIAAAYPMLWINDWRMMPETYLALFTALTLLAAYHFWVRPRPSSAVVLGGAIGLALMARVEMLLLVVVLVLPLCWRLPRRSTMGKVKLGVLSTVATAAVLLPWSVFLVSQYGGTQFLQTGNGTVALNGTCDSTYYGDYLGYLDFGCFDAEAIAAAGAARTATAPADAEQAADR
;
A
#
# COMPACT_ATOMS: atom_id res chain seq x y z
N MET A 1 -23.47 -5.88 28.37
CA MET A 1 -23.53 -7.29 27.93
C MET A 1 -23.67 -7.31 26.41
N THR A 2 -22.56 -7.50 25.71
CA THR A 2 -22.48 -7.57 24.26
C THR A 2 -23.11 -8.88 23.77
N ASP A 3 -24.04 -8.75 22.83
CA ASP A 3 -24.81 -9.84 22.23
C ASP A 3 -23.91 -10.76 21.39
N THR A 4 -23.28 -11.75 22.04
CA THR A 4 -22.40 -12.76 21.43
C THR A 4 -23.14 -13.71 20.50
N THR A 5 -24.46 -13.60 20.35
CA THR A 5 -25.25 -14.48 19.46
C THR A 5 -25.03 -14.19 17.97
N ARG A 6 -24.61 -12.98 17.60
CA ARG A 6 -24.42 -12.58 16.18
C ARG A 6 -23.16 -13.15 15.51
N LEU A 7 -22.14 -13.54 16.29
CA LEU A 7 -20.88 -14.05 15.75
C LEU A 7 -20.83 -15.58 15.60
N LYS A 8 -21.71 -16.31 16.31
CA LYS A 8 -21.81 -17.79 16.24
C LYS A 8 -21.82 -18.37 14.82
N PRO A 9 -22.53 -17.81 13.81
CA PRO A 9 -22.52 -18.39 12.47
C PRO A 9 -21.16 -18.29 11.77
N TYR A 10 -20.30 -17.34 12.15
CA TYR A 10 -19.01 -17.09 11.50
C TYR A 10 -17.82 -17.76 12.18
N ALA A 11 -18.05 -18.52 13.27
CA ALA A 11 -16.98 -19.22 13.98
C ALA A 11 -16.07 -20.08 13.07
N PRO A 12 -16.59 -20.81 12.06
CA PRO A 12 -15.72 -21.57 11.16
C PRO A 12 -14.84 -20.68 10.27
N LEU A 13 -15.32 -19.49 9.85
CA LEU A 13 -14.48 -18.53 9.13
C LEU A 13 -13.37 -17.97 10.02
N LEU A 14 -13.70 -17.66 11.27
CA LEU A 14 -12.72 -17.19 12.24
C LEU A 14 -11.64 -18.26 12.48
N ALA A 15 -12.02 -19.54 12.61
CA ALA A 15 -11.07 -20.64 12.75
C ALA A 15 -10.09 -20.73 11.56
N ILE A 16 -10.58 -20.57 10.32
CA ILE A 16 -9.72 -20.56 9.12
C ILE A 16 -8.80 -19.34 9.13
N ALA A 17 -9.29 -18.16 9.50
CA ALA A 17 -8.47 -16.95 9.60
C ALA A 17 -7.38 -17.08 10.67
N VAL A 18 -7.67 -17.70 11.82
CA VAL A 18 -6.69 -18.00 12.88
C VAL A 18 -5.65 -19.01 12.40
N ALA A 19 -6.06 -20.05 11.66
CA ALA A 19 -5.10 -20.99 11.06
C ALA A 19 -4.21 -20.28 10.03
N GLY A 20 -4.77 -19.38 9.21
CA GLY A 20 -4.02 -18.53 8.30
C GLY A 20 -3.05 -17.59 9.03
N LEU A 21 -3.45 -17.04 10.18
CA LEU A 21 -2.55 -16.24 11.03
C LEU A 21 -1.39 -17.08 11.56
N ALA A 22 -1.65 -18.30 12.04
CA ALA A 22 -0.60 -19.19 12.53
C ALA A 22 0.41 -19.52 11.41
N LEU A 23 -0.06 -19.78 10.19
CA LEU A 23 0.80 -19.95 9.02
C LEU A 23 1.63 -18.68 8.74
N ARG A 24 1.00 -17.50 8.71
CA ARG A 24 1.70 -16.23 8.48
C ARG A 24 2.76 -15.96 9.55
N ILE A 25 2.47 -16.21 10.82
CA ILE A 25 3.44 -16.10 11.92
C ILE A 25 4.60 -17.08 11.73
N PHE A 26 4.33 -18.34 11.39
CA PHE A 26 5.37 -19.33 11.11
C PHE A 26 6.27 -18.89 9.95
N VAL A 27 5.69 -18.43 8.85
CA VAL A 27 6.44 -17.92 7.70
C VAL A 27 7.31 -16.74 8.10
N THR A 28 6.71 -15.75 8.75
CA THR A 28 7.36 -14.48 9.08
C THR A 28 8.50 -14.66 10.08
N PHE A 29 8.33 -15.47 11.12
CA PHE A 29 9.27 -15.53 12.24
C PHE A 29 10.12 -16.80 12.29
N VAL A 30 9.72 -17.87 11.59
CA VAL A 30 10.45 -19.14 11.57
C VAL A 30 11.13 -19.39 10.23
N MET A 31 10.43 -19.19 9.10
CA MET A 31 11.06 -19.37 7.78
C MET A 31 11.87 -18.15 7.33
N HIS A 32 11.47 -16.96 7.77
CA HIS A 32 12.15 -15.71 7.41
C HIS A 32 12.45 -14.87 8.66
N PRO A 33 13.16 -15.38 9.68
CA PRO A 33 13.47 -14.60 10.89
C PRO A 33 14.20 -13.31 10.51
N MET A 34 14.02 -12.21 11.26
CA MET A 34 14.71 -10.96 10.94
C MET A 34 16.22 -11.12 11.19
N CYS A 35 17.05 -10.63 10.26
CA CYS A 35 18.48 -10.47 10.55
C CYS A 35 18.66 -9.37 11.63
N PRO A 36 19.77 -9.32 12.37
CA PRO A 36 20.07 -8.20 13.25
C PRO A 36 19.97 -6.87 12.50
N PHE A 37 19.23 -5.91 13.07
CA PHE A 37 19.03 -4.59 12.49
C PHE A 37 18.87 -3.55 13.59
N GLU A 38 19.69 -2.51 13.53
CA GLU A 38 19.58 -1.31 14.34
C GLU A 38 19.56 -0.08 13.44
N LEU A 39 18.94 1.01 13.90
CA LEU A 39 18.91 2.26 13.13
C LEU A 39 20.33 2.83 12.90
N SER A 40 21.28 2.54 13.80
CA SER A 40 22.70 2.89 13.63
C SER A 40 23.36 2.24 12.41
N ASP A 41 22.89 1.05 12.01
CA ASP A 41 23.45 0.33 10.85
C ASP A 41 23.25 1.09 9.55
N VAL A 42 22.26 1.98 9.52
CA VAL A 42 21.96 2.83 8.37
C VAL A 42 22.06 4.30 8.70
N ALA A 43 22.78 4.71 9.75
CA ALA A 43 22.85 6.12 10.16
C ALA A 43 23.66 7.05 9.23
N ASN A 44 24.56 6.52 8.41
CA ASN A 44 25.31 7.29 7.41
C ASN A 44 25.65 6.41 6.18
N LEU A 45 26.29 7.01 5.17
CA LEU A 45 26.57 6.32 3.91
C LEU A 45 27.52 5.13 4.08
N ASP A 46 28.53 5.25 4.95
CA ASP A 46 29.52 4.20 5.17
C ASP A 46 28.92 3.03 5.94
N SER A 47 28.13 3.31 6.99
CA SER A 47 27.41 2.26 7.72
C SER A 47 26.35 1.59 6.84
N ALA A 48 25.58 2.36 6.06
CA ALA A 48 24.59 1.79 5.16
C ALA A 48 25.23 0.93 4.04
N ARG A 49 26.39 1.32 3.52
CA ARG A 49 27.17 0.50 2.58
C ARG A 49 27.63 -0.78 3.24
N GLN A 50 28.16 -0.69 4.47
CA GLN A 50 28.60 -1.86 5.21
C GLN A 50 27.45 -2.81 5.50
N TYR A 51 26.32 -2.28 5.96
CA TYR A 51 25.07 -3.01 6.15
C TYR A 51 24.73 -3.79 4.86
N ILE A 52 24.63 -3.12 3.70
CA ILE A 52 24.32 -3.77 2.41
C ILE A 52 25.34 -4.87 2.03
N VAL A 53 26.63 -4.70 2.35
CA VAL A 53 27.65 -5.74 2.13
C VAL A 53 27.43 -6.93 3.05
N ASP A 54 27.14 -6.68 4.33
CA ASP A 54 26.86 -7.71 5.33
C ASP A 54 25.58 -8.48 4.99
N ALA A 55 24.60 -7.83 4.35
CA ALA A 55 23.42 -8.47 3.77
C ALA A 55 23.76 -9.65 2.86
N GLY A 56 24.84 -9.54 2.09
CA GLY A 56 25.30 -10.57 1.17
C GLY A 56 25.82 -11.82 1.89
N GLN A 57 26.16 -11.71 3.17
CA GLN A 57 26.71 -12.81 3.98
C GLN A 57 25.62 -13.70 4.58
N TYR A 58 24.43 -13.15 4.86
CA TYR A 58 23.33 -13.90 5.48
C TYR A 58 22.59 -14.86 4.52
N GLY A 59 22.81 -14.74 3.21
CA GLY A 59 22.18 -15.61 2.21
C GLY A 59 20.65 -15.64 2.35
N ASP A 60 20.09 -16.85 2.47
CA ASP A 60 18.65 -17.10 2.67
C ASP A 60 18.29 -17.45 4.13
N GLU A 61 19.22 -17.29 5.09
CA GLU A 61 19.02 -17.72 6.48
C GLU A 61 18.07 -16.81 7.28
N CYS A 62 18.04 -15.52 6.95
CA CYS A 62 17.19 -14.52 7.59
C CYS A 62 16.69 -13.47 6.59
N PHE A 63 15.58 -12.83 6.92
CA PHE A 63 15.07 -11.68 6.18
C PHE A 63 15.88 -10.44 6.52
N TYR A 64 16.59 -9.98 5.51
CA TYR A 64 17.35 -8.76 5.56
C TYR A 64 16.54 -7.56 5.04
N LEU A 65 16.47 -6.48 5.82
CA LEU A 65 15.71 -5.29 5.45
C LEU A 65 16.47 -4.49 4.38
N ARG A 66 16.02 -4.58 3.12
CA ARG A 66 16.65 -3.94 1.94
C ARG A 66 15.64 -3.35 0.97
N GLY A 67 16.17 -2.54 0.04
CA GLY A 67 15.40 -1.98 -1.07
C GLY A 67 14.15 -1.24 -0.60
N ASP A 68 13.01 -1.57 -1.19
CA ASP A 68 11.74 -0.90 -0.88
C ASP A 68 11.30 -1.04 0.58
N ALA A 69 11.53 -2.20 1.19
CA ALA A 69 11.14 -2.45 2.57
C ALA A 69 11.92 -1.53 3.54
N LEU A 70 13.24 -1.38 3.31
CA LEU A 70 14.08 -0.47 4.09
C LEU A 70 13.65 1.00 3.89
N ALA A 71 13.42 1.42 2.65
CA ALA A 71 13.01 2.78 2.35
C ALA A 71 11.66 3.13 3.01
N ILE A 72 10.68 2.23 2.95
CA ILE A 72 9.35 2.43 3.57
C ILE A 72 9.47 2.46 5.09
N TYR A 73 10.27 1.56 5.67
CA TYR A 73 10.50 1.50 7.12
C TYR A 73 11.11 2.80 7.64
N LEU A 74 12.24 3.23 7.06
CA LEU A 74 12.92 4.47 7.49
C LEU A 74 12.05 5.71 7.27
N GLN A 75 11.29 5.75 6.17
CA GLN A 75 10.33 6.84 5.95
C GLN A 75 9.23 6.86 7.02
N GLY A 76 8.77 5.70 7.49
CA GLY A 76 7.82 5.60 8.60
C GLY A 76 8.38 6.15 9.91
N ILE A 77 9.63 5.80 10.23
CA ILE A 77 10.33 6.34 11.40
C ILE A 77 10.44 7.87 11.31
N LEU A 78 10.96 8.41 10.19
CA LEU A 78 11.05 9.85 9.98
C LEU A 78 9.68 10.55 10.08
N THR A 79 8.63 9.94 9.53
CA THR A 79 7.27 10.47 9.59
C THR A 79 6.78 10.60 11.03
N SER A 80 7.11 9.63 11.90
CA SER A 80 6.76 9.70 13.32
C SER A 80 7.58 10.73 14.11
N GLU A 81 8.77 11.10 13.62
CA GLU A 81 9.65 12.09 14.24
C GLU A 81 9.35 13.53 13.80
N GLY A 82 8.33 13.72 12.94
CA GLY A 82 7.90 15.03 12.44
C GLY A 82 8.34 15.32 11.00
N ASN A 83 9.20 14.47 10.41
CA ASN A 83 9.65 14.58 9.04
C ASN A 83 8.71 13.80 8.11
N ALA A 84 7.49 14.33 7.95
CA ALA A 84 6.40 13.66 7.23
C ALA A 84 6.81 13.24 5.80
N PHE A 85 6.78 11.94 5.51
CA PHE A 85 7.14 11.35 4.21
C PHE A 85 8.48 11.82 3.64
N GLY A 86 9.43 12.19 4.51
CA GLY A 86 10.78 12.58 4.11
C GLY A 86 11.47 11.50 3.28
N ASN A 87 12.49 11.88 2.51
CA ASN A 87 13.34 10.89 1.85
C ASN A 87 14.37 10.38 2.86
N PRO A 88 14.28 9.11 3.28
CA PRO A 88 15.18 8.60 4.30
C PRO A 88 16.64 8.69 3.88
N PHE A 89 16.91 8.59 2.59
CA PHE A 89 18.26 8.54 2.06
C PHE A 89 18.88 9.93 1.90
N SER A 90 18.10 10.99 1.70
CA SER A 90 18.63 12.36 1.74
C SER A 90 18.94 12.81 3.16
N GLU A 91 18.06 12.53 4.12
CA GLU A 91 18.23 12.92 5.52
C GLU A 91 19.41 12.20 6.17
N ILE A 92 19.60 10.92 5.83
CA ILE A 92 20.64 10.08 6.41
C ILE A 92 21.98 10.25 5.66
N TRP A 93 21.98 10.46 4.35
CA TRP A 93 23.21 10.44 3.53
C TRP A 93 23.59 11.77 2.88
N GLY A 94 22.90 12.87 3.22
CA GLY A 94 23.25 14.21 2.78
C GLY A 94 23.17 14.44 1.27
N GLN A 95 22.43 13.61 0.54
CA GLN A 95 22.07 13.89 -0.86
C GLN A 95 20.87 14.84 -0.93
N GLU A 96 20.85 15.73 -1.92
CA GLU A 96 19.87 16.82 -2.04
C GLU A 96 18.41 16.32 -1.86
N SER A 97 17.67 16.97 -0.97
CA SER A 97 16.36 16.53 -0.45
C SER A 97 15.31 16.49 -1.56
N THR A 98 15.14 15.33 -2.18
CA THR A 98 14.00 15.05 -3.03
C THR A 98 13.08 14.13 -2.24
N ILE A 99 11.94 14.65 -1.78
CA ILE A 99 10.92 13.90 -1.07
C ILE A 99 10.66 12.57 -1.80
N LEU A 100 10.76 11.44 -1.09
CA LEU A 100 10.52 10.10 -1.64
C LEU A 100 9.03 9.77 -1.53
N ALA A 101 8.17 10.71 -1.88
CA ALA A 101 6.71 10.53 -1.86
C ALA A 101 6.20 9.84 -3.13
N GLY A 102 7.04 8.98 -3.72
CA GLY A 102 6.71 8.16 -4.88
C GLY A 102 5.76 7.01 -4.56
N LYS A 103 5.60 6.67 -3.27
CA LYS A 103 4.83 5.51 -2.81
C LYS A 103 3.59 5.93 -2.00
N PRO A 104 2.46 5.25 -2.20
CA PRO A 104 1.26 5.46 -1.40
C PRO A 104 1.51 5.27 0.11
N PRO A 105 0.82 6.03 0.97
CA PRO A 105 1.26 6.27 2.33
C PRO A 105 0.94 5.16 3.33
N VAL A 106 0.15 4.14 2.98
CA VAL A 106 -0.42 3.22 3.99
C VAL A 106 0.63 2.59 4.89
N MET A 107 1.70 2.04 4.30
CA MET A 107 2.69 1.29 5.06
C MET A 107 3.55 2.23 5.90
N THR A 108 3.95 3.37 5.33
CA THR A 108 4.62 4.45 6.05
C THR A 108 3.81 4.91 7.26
N LEU A 109 2.50 5.10 7.10
CA LEU A 109 1.60 5.52 8.19
C LEU A 109 1.42 4.43 9.26
N VAL A 110 1.37 3.15 8.87
CA VAL A 110 1.35 2.03 9.81
C VAL A 110 2.61 2.04 10.66
N ILE A 111 3.79 2.11 10.03
CA ILE A 111 5.09 2.11 10.72
C ILE A 111 5.21 3.34 11.62
N ALA A 112 4.85 4.52 11.12
CA ALA A 112 4.86 5.74 11.92
C ALA A 112 3.95 5.63 13.15
N GLY A 113 2.72 5.13 12.97
CA GLY A 113 1.78 4.91 14.06
C GLY A 113 2.28 3.89 15.09
N MET A 114 2.94 2.83 14.64
CA MET A 114 3.56 1.84 15.50
C MET A 114 4.75 2.41 16.29
N ASN A 115 5.58 3.23 15.65
CA ASN A 115 6.70 3.88 16.33
C ASN A 115 6.21 4.87 17.41
N LEU A 116 5.14 5.63 17.13
CA LEU A 116 4.54 6.55 18.10
C LEU A 116 4.03 5.87 19.38
N VAL A 117 3.68 4.58 19.32
CA VAL A 117 3.24 3.79 20.49
C VAL A 117 4.35 2.91 21.07
N GLY A 118 5.60 3.10 20.65
CA GLY A 118 6.76 2.35 21.14
C GLY A 118 6.88 0.92 20.59
N ALA A 119 6.18 0.61 19.50
CA ALA A 119 6.20 -0.69 18.81
C ALA A 119 6.79 -0.56 17.38
N GLY A 120 7.74 0.36 17.19
CA GLY A 120 8.33 0.66 15.88
C GLY A 120 9.31 -0.39 15.34
N ASP A 121 9.63 -1.42 16.13
CA ASP A 121 10.53 -2.50 15.73
C ASP A 121 10.03 -3.23 14.46
N PRO A 122 10.93 -3.61 13.53
CA PRO A 122 10.53 -4.25 12.29
C PRO A 122 9.67 -5.52 12.51
N ASP A 123 9.95 -6.33 13.52
CA ASP A 123 9.18 -7.55 13.80
C ASP A 123 7.77 -7.26 14.32
N ALA A 124 7.60 -6.17 15.08
CA ALA A 124 6.28 -5.72 15.48
C ALA A 124 5.45 -5.31 14.24
N VAL A 125 6.05 -4.58 13.30
CA VAL A 125 5.39 -4.18 12.04
C VAL A 125 4.99 -5.40 11.21
N ARG A 126 5.86 -6.41 11.13
CA ARG A 126 5.57 -7.67 10.42
C ARG A 126 4.45 -8.46 11.09
N LEU A 127 4.35 -8.45 12.42
CA LEU A 127 3.24 -9.06 13.15
C LEU A 127 1.91 -8.37 12.81
N VAL A 128 1.88 -7.04 12.79
CA VAL A 128 0.68 -6.27 12.41
C VAL A 128 0.29 -6.54 10.96
N SER A 129 1.28 -6.69 10.07
CA SER A 129 1.04 -7.10 8.68
C SER A 129 0.43 -8.50 8.60
N ALA A 130 0.94 -9.47 9.37
CA ALA A 130 0.36 -10.82 9.44
C ALA A 130 -1.10 -10.82 9.97
N LEU A 131 -1.41 -9.96 10.95
CA LEU A 131 -2.77 -9.75 11.45
C LEU A 131 -3.70 -9.16 10.38
N ALA A 132 -3.24 -8.15 9.65
CA ALA A 132 -3.98 -7.59 8.51
C ALA A 132 -4.21 -8.66 7.42
N GLY A 133 -3.21 -9.49 7.16
CA GLY A 133 -3.27 -10.66 6.32
C GLY A 133 -4.34 -11.67 6.73
N ALA A 134 -4.41 -12.02 8.02
CA ALA A 134 -5.44 -12.90 8.55
C ALA A 134 -6.85 -12.27 8.47
N ALA A 135 -6.96 -10.96 8.67
CA ALA A 135 -8.21 -10.23 8.44
C ALA A 135 -8.66 -10.33 6.98
N THR A 136 -7.73 -10.26 6.02
CA THR A 136 -8.00 -10.44 4.59
C THR A 136 -8.65 -11.79 4.31
N VAL A 137 -8.11 -12.88 4.90
CA VAL A 137 -8.67 -14.24 4.79
C VAL A 137 -10.14 -14.27 5.25
N PHE A 138 -10.42 -13.68 6.41
CA PHE A 138 -11.77 -13.62 6.95
C PHE A 138 -12.73 -12.85 6.02
N VAL A 139 -12.29 -11.68 5.53
CA VAL A 139 -13.12 -10.81 4.66
C VAL A 139 -13.40 -11.48 3.32
N ILE A 140 -12.42 -12.12 2.69
CA ILE A 140 -12.60 -12.89 1.44
C ILE A 140 -13.66 -13.97 1.64
N GLY A 141 -13.53 -14.76 2.72
CA GLY A 141 -14.52 -15.78 3.05
C GLY A 141 -15.91 -15.21 3.31
N LEU A 142 -15.99 -14.04 3.96
CA LEU A 142 -17.26 -13.37 4.23
C LEU A 142 -17.93 -12.87 2.94
N VAL A 143 -17.18 -12.31 2.00
CA VAL A 143 -17.69 -11.88 0.68
C VAL A 143 -18.31 -13.06 -0.05
N ALA A 144 -17.54 -14.15 -0.22
CA ALA A 144 -18.03 -15.35 -0.90
C ALA A 144 -19.22 -16.01 -0.17
N TRP A 145 -19.21 -16.02 1.17
CA TRP A 145 -20.34 -16.49 1.97
C TRP A 145 -21.61 -15.70 1.64
N ARG A 146 -21.53 -14.37 1.61
CA ARG A 146 -22.69 -13.52 1.37
C ARG A 146 -23.21 -13.61 -0.07
N MET A 147 -22.31 -13.81 -1.04
CA MET A 147 -22.69 -13.88 -2.45
C MET A 147 -23.30 -15.22 -2.86
N VAL A 148 -22.70 -16.33 -2.41
CA VAL A 148 -23.03 -17.67 -2.93
C VAL A 148 -23.51 -18.62 -1.82
N GLY A 149 -23.09 -18.39 -0.58
CA GLY A 149 -23.52 -19.16 0.58
C GLY A 149 -22.35 -19.74 1.39
N ARG A 150 -22.69 -20.36 2.53
CA ARG A 150 -21.73 -20.80 3.55
C ARG A 150 -20.56 -21.63 3.02
N ARG A 151 -20.83 -22.64 2.18
CA ARG A 151 -19.78 -23.55 1.66
C ARG A 151 -18.75 -22.79 0.82
N ALA A 152 -19.21 -21.93 -0.10
CA ALA A 152 -18.32 -21.13 -0.93
C ALA A 152 -17.45 -20.18 -0.10
N GLY A 153 -18.01 -19.59 0.97
CA GLY A 153 -17.26 -18.76 1.90
C GLY A 153 -16.11 -19.48 2.60
N LEU A 154 -16.35 -20.71 3.07
CA LEU A 154 -15.32 -21.51 3.73
C LEU A 154 -14.23 -21.94 2.74
N ILE A 155 -14.61 -22.35 1.52
CA ILE A 155 -13.65 -22.73 0.47
C ILE A 155 -12.78 -21.52 0.09
N ALA A 156 -13.39 -20.35 -0.14
CA ALA A 156 -12.65 -19.13 -0.49
C ALA A 156 -11.68 -18.71 0.64
N ALA A 157 -12.11 -18.79 1.90
CA ALA A 157 -11.23 -18.53 3.04
C ALA A 157 -10.06 -19.51 3.11
N ALA A 158 -10.30 -20.81 2.89
CA ALA A 158 -9.26 -21.83 2.92
C ALA A 158 -8.22 -21.61 1.79
N ILE A 159 -8.68 -21.29 0.57
CA ILE A 159 -7.81 -20.93 -0.55
C ILE A 159 -7.00 -19.68 -0.20
N ALA A 160 -7.64 -18.63 0.29
CA ALA A 160 -6.97 -17.38 0.65
C ALA A 160 -5.94 -17.55 1.79
N ALA A 161 -6.22 -18.43 2.76
CA ALA A 161 -5.30 -18.75 3.85
C ALA A 161 -4.04 -19.45 3.35
N ALA A 162 -4.17 -20.36 2.38
CA ALA A 162 -3.05 -21.15 1.88
C ALA A 162 -2.27 -20.47 0.73
N TYR A 163 -2.89 -19.53 0.00
CA TYR A 163 -2.34 -18.99 -1.24
C TYR A 163 -1.11 -18.06 -1.03
N PRO A 164 0.12 -18.48 -1.41
CA PRO A 164 1.36 -17.78 -1.07
C PRO A 164 1.42 -16.31 -1.50
N MET A 165 0.83 -15.97 -2.65
CA MET A 165 0.85 -14.59 -3.15
C MET A 165 0.06 -13.60 -2.27
N LEU A 166 -0.80 -14.09 -1.36
CA LEU A 166 -1.52 -13.26 -0.38
C LEU A 166 -0.78 -13.07 0.94
N TRP A 167 0.33 -13.78 1.18
CA TRP A 167 1.10 -13.65 2.43
C TRP A 167 2.61 -13.45 2.24
N ILE A 168 3.13 -13.54 1.01
CA ILE A 168 4.54 -13.25 0.71
C ILE A 168 4.95 -11.81 1.06
N ASN A 169 3.99 -10.88 1.08
CA ASN A 169 4.24 -9.46 1.36
C ASN A 169 4.17 -9.11 2.86
N ASP A 170 3.61 -9.99 3.68
CA ASP A 170 3.46 -9.77 5.12
C ASP A 170 4.82 -9.66 5.81
N TRP A 171 5.70 -10.63 5.54
CA TRP A 171 7.02 -10.69 6.15
C TRP A 171 8.01 -9.70 5.55
N ARG A 172 7.69 -9.15 4.36
CA ARG A 172 8.51 -8.17 3.64
C ARG A 172 8.17 -6.71 3.97
N MET A 173 7.20 -6.46 4.86
CA MET A 173 6.74 -5.11 5.21
C MET A 173 6.27 -4.30 3.99
N MET A 174 5.56 -4.97 3.10
CA MET A 174 5.15 -4.42 1.81
C MET A 174 3.67 -3.95 1.86
N PRO A 175 3.32 -2.83 1.21
CA PRO A 175 1.96 -2.25 1.25
C PRO A 175 0.88 -3.17 0.66
N GLU A 176 1.26 -4.15 -0.15
CA GLU A 176 0.39 -5.14 -0.81
C GLU A 176 -0.43 -5.96 0.20
N THR A 177 0.07 -6.14 1.42
CA THR A 177 -0.66 -6.80 2.51
C THR A 177 -1.95 -6.04 2.85
N TYR A 178 -1.85 -4.71 2.96
CA TYR A 178 -2.99 -3.83 3.22
C TYR A 178 -3.84 -3.63 1.97
N LEU A 179 -3.22 -3.62 0.79
CA LEU A 179 -3.94 -3.60 -0.48
C LEU A 179 -4.92 -4.77 -0.56
N ALA A 180 -4.46 -5.99 -0.27
CA ALA A 180 -5.31 -7.18 -0.32
C ALA A 180 -6.51 -7.07 0.64
N LEU A 181 -6.28 -6.57 1.86
CA LEU A 181 -7.34 -6.32 2.85
C LEU A 181 -8.36 -5.30 2.34
N PHE A 182 -7.88 -4.14 1.87
CA PHE A 182 -8.74 -3.04 1.43
C PHE A 182 -9.49 -3.38 0.14
N THR A 183 -8.90 -4.16 -0.77
CA THR A 183 -9.60 -4.70 -1.94
C THR A 183 -10.71 -5.66 -1.50
N ALA A 184 -10.45 -6.57 -0.56
CA ALA A 184 -11.49 -7.47 -0.04
C ALA A 184 -12.63 -6.70 0.66
N LEU A 185 -12.29 -5.66 1.43
CA LEU A 185 -13.27 -4.75 2.03
C LEU A 185 -14.05 -3.95 0.99
N THR A 186 -13.41 -3.54 -0.11
CA THR A 186 -14.06 -2.88 -1.24
C THR A 186 -15.09 -3.80 -1.89
N LEU A 187 -14.75 -5.08 -2.11
CA LEU A 187 -15.71 -6.07 -2.62
C LEU A 187 -16.88 -6.28 -1.66
N LEU A 188 -16.61 -6.34 -0.35
CA LEU A 188 -17.65 -6.46 0.67
C LEU A 188 -18.58 -5.23 0.70
N ALA A 189 -18.01 -4.03 0.61
CA ALA A 189 -18.75 -2.78 0.54
C ALA A 189 -19.57 -2.66 -0.75
N ALA A 190 -19.00 -3.08 -1.88
CA ALA A 190 -19.67 -3.13 -3.17
C ALA A 190 -20.88 -4.08 -3.13
N TYR A 191 -20.72 -5.27 -2.55
CA TYR A 191 -21.83 -6.19 -2.33
C TYR A 191 -22.91 -5.57 -1.42
N HIS A 192 -22.52 -4.91 -0.32
CA HIS A 192 -23.48 -4.24 0.56
C HIS A 192 -24.24 -3.12 -0.15
N PHE A 193 -23.55 -2.30 -0.94
CA PHE A 193 -24.12 -1.24 -1.76
C PHE A 193 -25.10 -1.79 -2.80
N TRP A 194 -24.74 -2.89 -3.46
CA TRP A 194 -25.60 -3.55 -4.44
C TRP A 194 -26.91 -4.04 -3.84
N VAL A 195 -26.85 -4.71 -2.68
CA VAL A 195 -28.04 -5.25 -2.00
C VAL A 195 -28.90 -4.15 -1.39
N ARG A 196 -28.28 -3.08 -0.85
CA ARG A 196 -28.99 -1.96 -0.20
C ARG A 196 -28.41 -0.61 -0.65
N PRO A 197 -28.79 -0.09 -1.83
CA PRO A 197 -28.23 1.15 -2.37
C PRO A 197 -28.75 2.38 -1.62
N ARG A 198 -28.01 2.80 -0.60
CA ARG A 198 -28.27 3.98 0.25
C ARG A 198 -27.04 4.89 0.31
N PRO A 199 -27.20 6.18 0.67
CA PRO A 199 -26.08 7.11 0.78
C PRO A 199 -24.93 6.57 1.66
N SER A 200 -25.24 5.99 2.83
CA SER A 200 -24.21 5.44 3.70
C SER A 200 -23.46 4.25 3.10
N SER A 201 -24.10 3.39 2.30
CA SER A 201 -23.39 2.31 1.60
C SER A 201 -22.49 2.83 0.47
N ALA A 202 -22.86 3.94 -0.17
CA ALA A 202 -22.00 4.59 -1.16
C ALA A 202 -20.77 5.22 -0.50
N VAL A 203 -20.95 5.88 0.66
CA VAL A 203 -19.83 6.41 1.46
C VAL A 203 -18.89 5.30 1.90
N VAL A 204 -19.42 4.17 2.39
CA VAL A 204 -18.59 3.02 2.80
C VAL A 204 -17.82 2.43 1.61
N LEU A 205 -18.46 2.30 0.44
CA LEU A 205 -17.78 1.85 -0.78
C LEU A 205 -16.67 2.81 -1.19
N GLY A 206 -16.96 4.11 -1.25
CA GLY A 206 -16.00 5.13 -1.59
C GLY A 206 -14.82 5.19 -0.63
N GLY A 207 -15.09 5.11 0.67
CA GLY A 207 -14.06 5.06 1.71
C GLY A 207 -13.17 3.82 1.61
N ALA A 208 -13.74 2.65 1.33
CA ALA A 208 -12.96 1.43 1.11
C ALA A 208 -12.05 1.52 -0.12
N ILE A 209 -12.54 2.11 -1.23
CA ILE A 209 -11.71 2.40 -2.41
C ILE A 209 -10.61 3.41 -2.05
N GLY A 210 -10.93 4.44 -1.26
CA GLY A 210 -9.96 5.43 -0.79
C GLY A 210 -8.85 4.82 0.07
N LEU A 211 -9.17 3.85 0.92
CA LEU A 211 -8.16 3.10 1.68
C LEU A 211 -7.29 2.23 0.76
N ALA A 212 -7.89 1.53 -0.21
CA ALA A 212 -7.12 0.75 -1.20
C ALA A 212 -6.19 1.67 -2.01
N LEU A 213 -6.63 2.89 -2.30
CA LEU A 213 -5.85 3.92 -2.97
C LEU A 213 -4.62 4.36 -2.16
N MET A 214 -4.72 4.40 -0.83
CA MET A 214 -3.58 4.66 0.07
C MET A 214 -2.52 3.56 0.04
N ALA A 215 -2.86 2.37 -0.44
CA ALA A 215 -1.91 1.29 -0.66
C ALA A 215 -1.35 1.31 -2.08
N ARG A 216 -2.20 1.59 -3.08
CA ARG A 216 -1.82 1.64 -4.51
C ARG A 216 -2.71 2.58 -5.32
N VAL A 217 -2.08 3.53 -6.04
CA VAL A 217 -2.79 4.60 -6.74
C VAL A 217 -3.67 4.13 -7.90
N GLU A 218 -3.36 2.97 -8.52
CA GLU A 218 -4.18 2.40 -9.58
C GLU A 218 -5.58 1.96 -9.10
N MET A 219 -5.77 1.81 -7.78
CA MET A 219 -7.08 1.51 -7.20
C MET A 219 -8.10 2.63 -7.43
N LEU A 220 -7.67 3.82 -7.87
CA LEU A 220 -8.55 4.88 -8.34
C LEU A 220 -9.45 4.40 -9.48
N LEU A 221 -8.94 3.49 -10.32
CA LEU A 221 -9.68 2.91 -11.44
C LEU A 221 -10.95 2.19 -10.98
N LEU A 222 -11.03 1.72 -9.73
CA LEU A 222 -12.24 1.12 -9.17
C LEU A 222 -13.43 2.09 -9.16
N VAL A 223 -13.21 3.42 -9.09
CA VAL A 223 -14.30 4.38 -9.28
C VAL A 223 -14.93 4.20 -10.67
N VAL A 224 -14.11 4.02 -11.71
CA VAL A 224 -14.59 3.86 -13.08
C VAL A 224 -15.11 2.44 -13.33
N VAL A 225 -14.34 1.41 -12.99
CA VAL A 225 -14.66 0.02 -13.36
C VAL A 225 -15.65 -0.67 -12.42
N LEU A 226 -15.82 -0.15 -11.20
CA LEU A 226 -16.72 -0.74 -10.19
C LEU A 226 -17.89 0.19 -9.84
N VAL A 227 -17.64 1.45 -9.46
CA VAL A 227 -18.73 2.34 -9.00
C VAL A 227 -19.67 2.70 -10.16
N LEU A 228 -19.16 3.04 -11.34
CA LEU A 228 -20.02 3.40 -12.48
C LEU A 228 -20.94 2.25 -12.91
N PRO A 229 -20.46 1.01 -13.15
CA PRO A 229 -21.34 -0.09 -13.54
C PRO A 229 -22.35 -0.45 -12.44
N LEU A 230 -21.94 -0.44 -11.17
CA LEU A 230 -22.85 -0.71 -10.05
C LEU A 230 -23.99 0.31 -10.02
N CYS A 231 -23.68 1.61 -10.10
CA CYS A 231 -24.68 2.67 -10.09
C CYS A 231 -25.62 2.60 -11.31
N TRP A 232 -25.07 2.35 -12.51
CA TRP A 232 -25.87 2.23 -13.73
C TRP A 232 -26.86 1.07 -13.63
N ARG A 233 -26.41 -0.08 -13.13
CA ARG A 233 -27.21 -1.30 -13.04
C ARG A 233 -28.21 -1.33 -11.88
N LEU A 234 -28.29 -0.30 -11.03
CA LEU A 234 -29.30 -0.22 -9.97
C LEU A 234 -30.73 -0.19 -10.55
N PRO A 235 -31.57 -1.22 -10.29
CA PRO A 235 -32.93 -1.26 -10.79
C PRO A 235 -33.82 -0.24 -10.07
N ARG A 236 -34.85 0.27 -10.76
CA ARG A 236 -35.92 1.09 -10.17
C ARG A 236 -35.46 2.37 -9.44
N ARG A 237 -34.30 2.93 -9.79
CA ARG A 237 -33.81 4.24 -9.34
C ARG A 237 -33.79 5.24 -10.49
N SER A 238 -34.18 6.48 -10.21
CA SER A 238 -34.05 7.58 -11.17
C SER A 238 -32.58 7.83 -11.53
N THR A 239 -32.33 8.36 -12.73
CA THR A 239 -30.98 8.72 -13.20
C THR A 239 -30.26 9.62 -12.19
N MET A 240 -30.94 10.65 -11.68
CA MET A 240 -30.40 11.54 -10.67
C MET A 240 -30.03 10.81 -9.36
N GLY A 241 -30.83 9.81 -8.95
CA GLY A 241 -30.50 8.99 -7.78
C GLY A 241 -29.24 8.15 -7.97
N LYS A 242 -29.03 7.61 -9.18
CA LYS A 242 -27.82 6.86 -9.54
C LYS A 242 -26.58 7.77 -9.53
N VAL A 243 -26.68 8.94 -10.15
CA VAL A 243 -25.61 9.95 -10.18
C VAL A 243 -25.25 10.41 -8.76
N LYS A 244 -26.25 10.71 -7.92
CA LYS A 244 -26.00 11.11 -6.52
C LYS A 244 -25.21 10.07 -5.73
N LEU A 245 -25.53 8.78 -5.88
CA LEU A 245 -24.80 7.71 -5.20
C LEU A 245 -23.38 7.53 -5.75
N GLY A 246 -23.21 7.62 -7.07
CA GLY A 246 -21.88 7.59 -7.70
C GLY A 246 -21.01 8.74 -7.23
N VAL A 247 -21.51 9.97 -7.30
CA VAL A 247 -20.82 11.17 -6.81
C VAL A 247 -20.46 11.05 -5.32
N LEU A 248 -21.40 10.58 -4.49
CA LEU A 248 -21.14 10.41 -3.06
C LEU A 248 -20.03 9.39 -2.78
N SER A 249 -19.99 8.29 -3.54
CA SER A 249 -18.89 7.32 -3.46
C SER A 249 -17.57 7.95 -3.89
N THR A 250 -17.53 8.68 -5.02
CA THR A 250 -16.33 9.35 -5.51
C THR A 250 -15.82 10.41 -4.54
N VAL A 251 -16.71 11.23 -3.97
CA VAL A 251 -16.37 12.22 -2.95
C VAL A 251 -15.81 11.56 -1.69
N ALA A 252 -16.39 10.43 -1.26
CA ALA A 252 -15.85 9.69 -0.12
C ALA A 252 -14.46 9.09 -0.41
N THR A 253 -14.22 8.58 -1.63
CA THR A 253 -12.87 8.17 -2.06
C THR A 253 -11.89 9.33 -2.01
N ALA A 254 -12.26 10.48 -2.59
CA ALA A 254 -11.42 11.68 -2.59
C ALA A 254 -11.14 12.18 -1.17
N ALA A 255 -12.12 12.15 -0.26
CA ALA A 255 -11.97 12.61 1.11
C ALA A 255 -10.93 11.81 1.91
N VAL A 256 -10.79 10.51 1.65
CA VAL A 256 -9.74 9.66 2.28
C VAL A 256 -8.36 10.00 1.73
N LEU A 257 -8.26 10.25 0.42
CA LEU A 257 -7.01 10.61 -0.25
C LEU A 257 -6.54 12.03 0.07
N LEU A 258 -7.50 12.94 0.28
CA LEU A 258 -7.29 14.38 0.32
C LEU A 258 -6.16 14.82 1.26
N PRO A 259 -6.03 14.32 2.50
CA PRO A 259 -4.97 14.77 3.41
C PRO A 259 -3.57 14.51 2.84
N TRP A 260 -3.37 13.33 2.23
CA TRP A 260 -2.10 12.99 1.62
C TRP A 260 -1.85 13.79 0.34
N SER A 261 -2.85 13.94 -0.54
CA SER A 261 -2.69 14.76 -1.75
C SER A 261 -2.42 16.24 -1.42
N VAL A 262 -3.05 16.80 -0.39
CA VAL A 262 -2.78 18.17 0.09
C VAL A 262 -1.35 18.29 0.61
N PHE A 263 -0.88 17.28 1.35
CA PHE A 263 0.52 17.21 1.77
C PHE A 263 1.46 17.19 0.55
N LEU A 264 1.24 16.32 -0.44
CA LEU A 264 2.08 16.30 -1.64
C LEU A 264 2.10 17.64 -2.36
N VAL A 265 0.93 18.24 -2.57
CA VAL A 265 0.78 19.51 -3.28
C VAL A 265 1.52 20.65 -2.55
N SER A 266 1.46 20.70 -1.22
CA SER A 266 2.15 21.72 -0.43
C SER A 266 3.66 21.58 -0.49
N GLN A 267 4.16 20.35 -0.70
CA GLN A 267 5.58 20.08 -0.80
C GLN A 267 6.15 20.29 -2.22
N TYR A 268 5.40 19.96 -3.27
CA TYR A 268 5.86 20.03 -4.67
C TYR A 268 5.30 21.23 -5.45
N GLY A 269 4.88 22.30 -4.76
CA GLY A 269 4.49 23.56 -5.39
C GLY A 269 3.32 23.46 -6.37
N GLY A 270 2.33 22.59 -6.13
CA GLY A 270 1.09 22.56 -6.93
C GLY A 270 1.04 21.55 -8.09
N THR A 271 2.14 20.88 -8.44
CA THR A 271 2.21 20.12 -9.70
C THR A 271 1.95 18.61 -9.57
N GLN A 272 1.99 18.06 -8.35
CA GLN A 272 1.91 16.62 -8.13
C GLN A 272 0.77 16.26 -7.17
N PHE A 273 -0.28 15.63 -7.72
CA PHE A 273 -1.46 15.18 -6.95
C PHE A 273 -1.39 13.70 -6.56
N LEU A 274 -0.73 12.90 -7.40
CA LEU A 274 -0.55 11.45 -7.30
C LEU A 274 0.79 11.08 -7.94
N GLN A 275 1.57 10.25 -7.24
CA GLN A 275 2.78 9.63 -7.78
C GLN A 275 2.50 8.14 -7.99
N THR A 276 2.83 7.62 -9.17
CA THR A 276 2.53 6.23 -9.53
C THR A 276 3.74 5.31 -9.43
N GLY A 277 4.98 5.83 -9.50
CA GLY A 277 6.20 5.02 -9.56
C GLY A 277 6.33 4.09 -10.79
N ASN A 278 5.25 3.92 -11.56
CA ASN A 278 5.15 2.99 -12.69
C ASN A 278 6.12 3.31 -13.82
N GLY A 279 6.53 4.57 -13.97
CA GLY A 279 7.46 5.00 -15.01
C GLY A 279 8.82 4.31 -14.87
N THR A 280 9.37 4.25 -13.66
CA THR A 280 10.66 3.59 -13.43
C THR A 280 10.56 2.11 -13.75
N VAL A 281 9.58 1.41 -13.16
CA VAL A 281 9.38 -0.05 -13.39
C VAL A 281 9.15 -0.38 -14.87
N ALA A 282 8.37 0.45 -15.58
CA ALA A 282 8.17 0.28 -17.01
C ALA A 282 9.49 0.44 -17.78
N LEU A 283 10.32 1.42 -17.41
CA LEU A 283 11.61 1.63 -18.04
C LEU A 283 12.55 0.43 -17.86
N ASN A 284 12.86 -0.02 -16.63
CA ASN A 284 13.76 -1.18 -16.48
C ASN A 284 13.14 -2.54 -16.84
N GLY A 285 11.82 -2.62 -17.07
CA GLY A 285 11.18 -3.80 -17.65
C GLY A 285 11.20 -3.84 -19.18
N THR A 286 11.61 -2.76 -19.86
CA THR A 286 11.52 -2.63 -21.32
C THR A 286 12.87 -2.68 -22.06
N CYS A 287 13.91 -3.12 -21.38
CA CYS A 287 15.26 -3.18 -21.93
C CYS A 287 15.46 -4.41 -22.83
N ASP A 288 16.39 -4.34 -23.77
CA ASP A 288 16.72 -5.51 -24.61
C ASP A 288 17.18 -6.69 -23.75
N SER A 289 17.86 -6.42 -22.62
CA SER A 289 18.25 -7.44 -21.65
C SER A 289 17.07 -8.14 -20.96
N THR A 290 15.90 -7.50 -20.86
CA THR A 290 14.70 -8.10 -20.26
C THR A 290 13.78 -8.79 -21.27
N TYR A 291 13.97 -8.56 -22.57
CA TYR A 291 13.28 -9.26 -23.66
C TYR A 291 14.11 -10.37 -24.31
N TYR A 292 15.43 -10.22 -24.34
CA TYR A 292 16.34 -11.08 -25.10
C TYR A 292 17.62 -11.47 -24.37
N GLY A 293 17.85 -10.92 -23.16
CA GLY A 293 19.06 -11.17 -22.38
C GLY A 293 18.85 -11.99 -21.11
N ASP A 294 19.82 -11.92 -20.20
CA ASP A 294 19.87 -12.73 -18.99
C ASP A 294 18.79 -12.36 -17.95
N TYR A 295 18.17 -11.18 -18.10
CA TYR A 295 17.08 -10.71 -17.24
C TYR A 295 15.69 -10.96 -17.86
N LEU A 296 15.56 -11.99 -18.71
CA LEU A 296 14.33 -12.31 -19.42
C LEU A 296 13.11 -12.38 -18.50
N GLY A 297 12.10 -11.56 -18.77
CA GLY A 297 10.86 -11.50 -17.96
C GLY A 297 11.04 -10.88 -16.57
N TYR A 298 12.16 -10.20 -16.33
CA TYR A 298 12.48 -9.51 -15.08
C TYR A 298 12.80 -8.03 -15.32
N LEU A 299 13.50 -7.39 -14.38
CA LEU A 299 13.95 -5.99 -14.44
C LEU A 299 15.47 -5.94 -14.55
N ASP A 300 15.98 -5.00 -15.35
CA ASP A 300 17.41 -4.69 -15.40
C ASP A 300 17.68 -3.28 -14.87
N PHE A 301 18.21 -3.21 -13.64
CA PHE A 301 18.54 -1.93 -13.00
C PHE A 301 19.80 -1.27 -13.57
N GLY A 302 20.62 -1.98 -14.35
CA GLY A 302 21.82 -1.46 -15.02
C GLY A 302 21.55 -0.84 -16.39
N CYS A 303 20.34 -1.04 -16.93
CA CYS A 303 19.89 -0.47 -18.20
C CYS A 303 19.67 1.06 -18.15
N PHE A 304 19.76 1.66 -16.96
CA PHE A 304 19.58 3.10 -16.77
C PHE A 304 20.87 3.89 -16.94
N ASP A 305 20.83 4.91 -17.78
CA ASP A 305 21.83 5.98 -17.76
C ASP A 305 21.44 7.04 -16.72
N ALA A 306 22.24 7.16 -15.65
CA ALA A 306 22.03 8.13 -14.58
C ALA A 306 22.00 9.58 -15.10
N GLU A 307 22.69 9.87 -16.21
CA GLU A 307 22.72 11.18 -16.85
C GLU A 307 21.37 11.55 -17.49
N ALA A 308 20.65 10.58 -18.06
CA ALA A 308 19.35 10.81 -18.68
C ALA A 308 18.26 11.17 -17.64
N ILE A 309 18.35 10.61 -16.43
CA ILE A 309 17.47 10.95 -15.30
C ILE A 309 17.81 12.34 -14.76
N ALA A 310 19.10 12.67 -14.60
CA ALA A 310 19.54 13.99 -14.20
C ALA A 310 19.05 15.07 -15.20
N ALA A 311 19.14 14.79 -16.50
CA ALA A 311 18.61 15.65 -17.56
C ALA A 311 17.07 15.78 -17.51
N ALA A 312 16.34 14.69 -17.30
CA ALA A 312 14.87 14.71 -17.16
C ALA A 312 14.38 15.32 -15.83
N GLY A 313 15.21 15.31 -14.79
CA GLY A 313 15.01 16.02 -13.53
C GLY A 313 15.22 17.52 -13.69
N ALA A 314 16.34 17.92 -14.31
CA ALA A 314 16.67 19.31 -14.63
C ALA A 314 15.65 19.97 -15.57
N ALA A 315 15.12 19.22 -16.54
CA ALA A 315 14.05 19.70 -17.42
C ALA A 315 12.73 19.94 -16.66
N ARG A 316 12.45 19.19 -15.58
CA ARG A 316 11.24 19.37 -14.75
C ARG A 316 11.35 20.56 -13.81
N THR A 317 12.53 20.81 -13.23
CA THR A 317 12.80 22.04 -12.45
C THR A 317 12.82 23.29 -13.32
N ALA A 318 13.29 23.20 -14.57
CA ALA A 318 13.26 24.31 -15.53
C ALA A 318 11.85 24.71 -16.01
N THR A 319 10.85 23.84 -15.87
CA THR A 319 9.44 24.10 -16.25
C THR A 319 8.54 24.54 -15.09
N ALA A 320 9.05 24.64 -13.87
CA ALA A 320 8.32 25.30 -12.79
C ALA A 320 8.21 26.80 -13.11
N PRO A 321 7.02 27.42 -13.10
CA PRO A 321 6.89 28.82 -13.49
C PRO A 321 7.64 29.70 -12.50
N ALA A 322 8.59 30.50 -13.01
CA ALA A 322 9.41 31.46 -12.28
C ALA A 322 8.62 32.70 -11.78
N ASP A 323 7.29 32.62 -11.68
CA ASP A 323 6.43 33.79 -11.50
C ASP A 323 5.97 34.03 -10.05
N ALA A 324 6.49 33.28 -9.07
CA ALA A 324 6.15 33.51 -7.66
C ALA A 324 7.01 34.59 -6.98
N GLU A 325 8.12 35.03 -7.59
CA GLU A 325 9.06 35.98 -6.97
C GLU A 325 8.86 37.45 -7.41
N GLN A 326 7.99 37.73 -8.38
CA GLN A 326 7.72 39.11 -8.85
C GLN A 326 6.39 39.72 -8.36
N ALA A 327 5.58 38.99 -7.59
CA ALA A 327 4.31 39.50 -7.03
C ALA A 327 4.44 40.06 -5.60
N ALA A 328 5.63 40.01 -4.99
CA ALA A 328 5.88 40.54 -3.64
C ALA A 328 6.42 41.98 -3.64
N ASP A 329 6.68 42.59 -4.81
CA ASP A 329 7.31 43.91 -4.95
C ASP A 329 6.50 44.88 -5.85
N ARG A 330 5.16 44.73 -5.88
CA ARG A 330 4.24 45.73 -6.47
C ARG A 330 3.05 46.02 -5.57
#